data_AF-A0A940KRX7-F1
#
_entry.id   AF-A0A940KRX7-F1
#
_cell.length_a   1.000
_cell.length_b   1.000
_cell.length_c   1.000
_cell.angle_alpha   90.00
_cell.angle_beta   90.00
_cell.angle_gamma   90.00
#
_symmetry.space_group_name_H-M   'P 1'
#
loop_
_entity.id
_entity.type
_entity.pdbx_description
1 polymer ?
#
loop_
_entity_poly.entity_id
_entity_poly.type
_entity_poly.pdbx_seq_one_letter_code
_entity_poly.pdbx_strand_id
1 'polypeptide(L)' 'DKIIASKLGWLWLIVALVAINFAASVFHTRVDLTKEKRYTLSGATSSLLSNLDGPVEIDVFLKGEFPSGFRKLANST' A
#
# COMPACT_ATOMS: atom_id res chain seq x y z
N ASP A 1 -21.60 -9.03 25.15
CA ASP A 1 -21.14 -8.36 26.39
C ASP A 1 -20.27 -9.22 27.33
N LYS A 2 -20.39 -10.55 27.33
CA LYS A 2 -19.59 -11.44 28.22
C LYS A 2 -18.07 -11.49 27.98
N ILE A 3 -17.62 -11.14 26.77
CA ILE A 3 -16.19 -11.18 26.41
C ILE A 3 -15.40 -10.12 27.18
N ILE A 4 -16.00 -8.94 27.42
CA ILE A 4 -15.35 -7.81 28.10
C ILE A 4 -15.30 -8.01 29.62
N ALA A 5 -16.26 -8.76 30.18
CA ALA A 5 -16.34 -9.04 31.62
C ALA A 5 -15.49 -10.26 32.08
N SER A 6 -15.01 -11.10 31.15
CA SER A 6 -14.29 -12.33 31.44
C SER A 6 -12.77 -12.14 31.36
N LYS A 7 -12.03 -12.47 32.43
CA LYS A 7 -10.56 -12.45 32.44
C LYS A 7 -9.94 -13.29 31.32
N LEU A 8 -10.62 -14.38 30.91
CA LEU A 8 -10.18 -15.24 29.82
C LEU A 8 -10.41 -14.60 28.44
N GLY A 9 -11.45 -13.76 28.30
CA GLY A 9 -11.71 -13.00 27.07
C GLY A 9 -10.59 -12.01 26.75
N TRP A 10 -10.05 -11.34 27.77
CA TRP A 10 -8.89 -10.46 27.63
C TRP A 10 -7.62 -11.19 27.18
N LEU A 11 -7.38 -12.40 27.70
CA LEU A 11 -6.24 -13.21 27.28
C LEU A 11 -6.35 -13.61 25.79
N TRP A 12 -7.54 -14.04 25.35
CA TRP A 12 -7.80 -14.32 23.94
C TRP A 12 -7.65 -13.09 23.04
N LEU A 13 -8.12 -11.93 23.49
CA LEU A 13 -7.95 -10.66 22.76
C LEU A 13 -6.46 -10.34 22.56
N ILE A 14 -5.65 -10.46 23.61
CA ILE A 14 -4.20 -10.19 23.55
C ILE A 14 -3.52 -11.16 22.59
N VAL A 15 -3.81 -12.47 22.68
CA VAL A 15 -3.26 -13.48 21.76
C VAL A 15 -3.61 -13.15 20.31
N ALA A 16 -4.87 -12.80 20.04
CA ALA A 16 -5.30 -12.42 18.70
C ALA A 16 -4.58 -11.16 18.19
N LEU A 17 -4.41 -10.14 19.05
CA LEU A 17 -3.75 -8.89 18.68
C LEU A 17 -2.27 -9.12 18.36
N VAL A 18 -1.57 -9.95 19.16
CA VAL A 18 -0.18 -10.34 18.89
C VAL A 18 -0.06 -11.12 17.58
N ALA A 19 -0.95 -12.07 17.34
CA ALA A 19 -0.96 -12.85 16.09
C ALA A 19 -1.19 -11.96 14.86
N ILE A 20 -2.14 -11.02 14.93
CA ILE A 20 -2.41 -10.06 13.86
C ILE A 20 -1.20 -9.15 13.64
N ASN A 21 -0.57 -8.65 14.70
CA ASN A 21 0.62 -7.80 14.58
C ASN A 21 1.80 -8.54 13.93
N PHE A 22 2.04 -9.79 14.32
CA PHE A 22 3.05 -10.63 13.70
C PHE A 22 2.73 -10.93 12.23
N ALA A 23 1.48 -11.22 11.90
CA ALA A 23 1.07 -11.37 10.50
C ALA A 23 1.31 -10.08 9.71
N ALA A 24 0.94 -8.92 10.26
CA ALA A 24 1.15 -7.63 9.60
C ALA A 24 2.63 -7.27 9.41
N SER A 25 3.53 -7.74 10.29
CA SER A 25 4.97 -7.51 10.13
C SER A 25 5.61 -8.38 9.05
N VAL A 26 5.05 -9.55 8.77
CA VAL A 26 5.53 -10.44 7.71
C VAL A 26 4.90 -10.09 6.36
N PHE A 27 3.59 -9.80 6.34
CA PHE A 27 2.83 -9.52 5.13
C PHE A 27 2.76 -8.02 4.83
N HIS A 28 3.75 -7.50 4.09
CA HIS A 28 3.75 -6.12 3.60
C HIS A 28 2.84 -5.96 2.37
N THR A 29 1.56 -5.70 2.59
CA THR A 29 0.61 -5.35 1.53
C THR A 29 0.36 -3.84 1.47
N ARG A 30 0.16 -3.30 0.27
CA ARG A 30 -0.27 -1.90 0.04
C ARG A 30 -1.69 -1.93 -0.50
N VAL A 31 -2.66 -1.77 0.40
CA VAL A 31 -4.07 -1.69 0.02
C VAL A 31 -4.44 -0.23 -0.24
N ASP A 32 -4.97 0.04 -1.43
CA ASP A 32 -5.55 1.34 -1.75
C ASP A 32 -6.95 1.47 -1.11
N LEU A 33 -7.02 2.24 -0.02
CA LEU A 33 -8.25 2.51 0.71
C LEU A 33 -9.03 3.71 0.16
N THR A 34 -8.60 4.30 -0.96
CA THR A 34 -9.35 5.39 -1.57
C THR A 34 -10.60 4.88 -2.28
N LYS A 35 -11.71 5.60 -2.12
CA LYS A 35 -13.01 5.22 -2.70
C LYS A 35 -12.95 4.97 -4.21
N GLU A 36 -12.17 5.79 -4.92
CA GLU A 36 -12.01 5.72 -6.37
C GLU A 36 -10.74 4.98 -6.81
N LYS A 37 -10.02 4.33 -5.89
CA LYS A 37 -8.75 3.62 -6.17
C LYS A 37 -7.70 4.47 -6.91
N ARG A 38 -7.49 5.71 -6.47
CA ARG A 38 -6.62 6.71 -7.11
C ARG A 38 -5.14 6.32 -7.16
N TYR A 39 -4.72 5.36 -6.34
CA TYR A 39 -3.34 4.87 -6.27
C TYR A 39 -3.18 3.46 -6.85
N THR A 40 -4.24 2.90 -7.44
CA THR A 40 -4.24 1.61 -8.12
C THR A 40 -4.36 1.82 -9.62
N LEU A 41 -3.63 1.02 -10.41
CA LEU A 41 -3.79 1.06 -11.87
C LEU A 41 -5.21 0.66 -12.28
N SER A 42 -5.75 1.35 -13.28
CA SER A 42 -7.00 0.92 -13.90
C SER A 42 -6.80 -0.44 -14.57
N GLY A 43 -7.88 -1.22 -14.69
CA GLY A 43 -7.82 -2.52 -15.38
C GLY A 43 -7.30 -2.37 -16.82
N ALA A 44 -7.73 -1.34 -17.53
CA ALA A 44 -7.26 -1.03 -18.88
C ALA A 44 -5.75 -0.76 -18.93
N THR A 45 -5.22 0.04 -17.99
CA THR A 45 -3.78 0.32 -17.91
C THR A 45 -2.98 -0.95 -17.58
N SER A 46 -3.47 -1.79 -16.66
CA SER A 46 -2.81 -3.05 -16.33
C SER A 46 -2.74 -3.99 -17.54
N SER A 47 -3.82 -4.10 -18.31
CA SER A 47 -3.84 -4.93 -19.53
C SER A 47 -2.92 -4.38 -20.62
N LEU A 48 -2.85 -3.05 -20.79
CA LEU A 48 -1.90 -2.46 -21.73
C LEU A 48 -0.45 -2.75 -21.30
N LEU A 49 -0.14 -2.60 -20.02
CA LEU A 49 1.20 -2.84 -19.48
C LEU A 49 1.62 -4.31 -19.56
N SER A 50 0.68 -5.26 -19.40
CA SER A 50 0.98 -6.70 -19.47
C SER A 50 1.26 -7.22 -20.87
N ASN A 51 0.91 -6.47 -21.92
CA ASN A 51 1.09 -6.86 -23.32
C ASN A 51 2.22 -6.09 -24.03
N LEU A 52 3.15 -5.48 -23.28
CA LEU A 52 4.36 -4.91 -23.88
C LEU A 52 5.36 -6.02 -24.22
N ASP A 53 5.64 -6.20 -25.49
CA ASP A 53 6.56 -7.21 -26.01
C ASP A 53 8.04 -6.78 -25.99
N GLY A 54 8.35 -5.58 -25.48
CA GLY A 54 9.68 -4.99 -25.51
C GLY A 54 10.20 -4.52 -24.14
N PRO A 55 11.51 -4.28 -24.01
CA PRO A 55 12.08 -3.73 -22.77
C PRO A 55 11.50 -2.34 -22.48
N VAL A 56 11.19 -2.08 -21.22
CA VAL A 56 10.71 -0.77 -20.74
C VAL A 56 11.90 0.01 -20.20
N GLU A 57 12.19 1.15 -20.81
CA GLU A 57 13.19 2.10 -20.30
C GLU A 57 12.51 3.11 -19.37
N ILE A 58 13.08 3.31 -18.17
CA ILE A 58 12.53 4.19 -17.14
C ILE A 58 13.61 5.18 -16.70
N ASP A 59 13.41 6.45 -17.02
CA ASP A 59 14.27 7.53 -16.57
C ASP A 59 13.84 8.07 -15.21
N VAL A 60 14.73 7.98 -14.21
CA VAL A 60 14.48 8.47 -12.85
C VAL A 60 15.27 9.75 -12.59
N PHE A 61 14.56 10.86 -12.51
CA PHE A 61 15.13 12.17 -12.26
C PHE A 61 15.19 12.47 -10.75
N LEU A 62 16.36 12.33 -10.12
CA LEU A 62 16.52 12.46 -8.65
C LEU A 62 16.85 13.88 -8.16
N LYS A 63 17.39 14.76 -9.02
CA LYS A 63 17.77 16.14 -8.67
C LYS A 63 18.01 17.00 -9.92
N GLY A 64 17.79 18.31 -9.81
CA GLY A 64 18.01 19.28 -10.90
C GLY A 64 17.02 20.44 -10.90
N GLU A 65 17.19 21.36 -11.86
CA GLU A 65 16.24 22.43 -12.17
C GLU A 65 15.05 21.85 -12.94
N PHE A 66 14.05 21.35 -12.21
CA PHE A 66 12.84 20.82 -12.82
C PHE A 66 11.77 21.90 -13.01
N PRO A 67 10.97 21.82 -14.10
CA PRO A 67 9.76 22.63 -14.23
C PRO A 67 8.87 22.49 -12.97
N SER A 68 8.16 23.55 -12.61
CA SER A 68 7.41 23.64 -11.35
C SER A 68 6.42 22.49 -11.09
N GLY A 69 5.88 21.87 -12.14
CA GLY A 69 5.02 20.68 -12.04
C GLY A 69 5.71 19.43 -11.49
N PHE A 70 6.97 19.17 -11.87
CA PHE A 70 7.75 18.01 -11.41
C PHE A 70 8.30 18.20 -9.99
N ARG A 71 8.57 19.45 -9.57
CA ARG A 71 8.98 19.75 -8.20
C ARG A 71 7.91 19.35 -7.17
N LYS A 72 6.62 19.32 -7.55
CA LYS A 72 5.54 18.82 -6.68
C LYS A 72 5.57 17.30 -6.51
N LEU A 73 5.95 16.54 -7.54
CA LEU A 73 6.10 15.09 -7.47
C LEU A 73 7.22 14.66 -6.52
N ALA A 74 8.34 15.40 -6.50
CA ALA A 74 9.46 15.11 -5.60
C ALA A 74 9.07 15.19 -4.12
N ASN A 75 8.10 16.03 -3.77
CA ASN A 75 7.65 16.26 -2.39
C ASN A 75 6.41 15.45 -2.01
N SER A 76 5.84 14.62 -2.91
CA SER A 76 4.62 13.86 -2.63
C SER A 76 4.88 12.45 -2.07
N THR A 77 6.05 12.23 -1.46
CA THR A 77 6.42 10.95 -0.82
C THR A 77 5.92 10.90 0.62
#